data_AF-A0A1C5FP62-F1
#
_entry.id   AF-A0A1C5FP62-F1
#
_cell.length_a   1.000
_cell.length_b   1.000
_cell.length_c   1.000
_cell.angle_alpha   90.00
_cell.angle_beta   90.00
_cell.angle_gamma   90.00
#
_symmetry.space_group_name_H-M   'P 1'
#
loop_
_entity.id
_entity.type
_entity.pdbx_description
1 polymer ?
#
loop_
_entity_poly.entity_id
_entity_poly.type
_entity_poly.pdbx_seq_one_letter_code
_entity_poly.pdbx_strand_id
1 'polypeptide(L)'
;LADLAERAEALGSPLVTEHIAFVRAGGPLTASATLEAGHLLPVPRTRDALRVLCENIRIAQDALPVPLAVENIAALITWPGEEMSEGQFLAELVERTGVRLLIDVANLHTNHVNRGEDPAKALDELPVEAIAYVHVAGGVERDGVWHDTHAHPVTRPVLDVLAELRSRVAPPGVLLERDDDFPPASELAGELTVIRETLTIAAGAATATATATATATATATGEPAALPVALVPSEPSVPPVPHRPPTDATRERLALRQAALLSALVAGTPVPEGFDTRRVRVQSRALAAKRADVIAKVAPELPGILGSGYRPAFLSYAANRPMRAGYRRDALDFAEHLLIDGRPEDPVARRELTFWWQERAGSRPPRRATRLVRRARAALVGIGR
;
A
#
# COMPACT_ATOMS: atom_id res chain seq x y z
N LEU A 1 2.70 17.38 -3.66
CA LEU A 1 4.18 17.46 -3.70
C LEU A 1 4.69 18.60 -2.84
N ALA A 2 4.24 19.86 -3.04
CA ALA A 2 4.59 20.98 -2.16
C ALA A 2 4.36 20.70 -0.65
N ASP A 3 3.15 20.26 -0.27
CA ASP A 3 2.86 19.89 1.13
C ASP A 3 3.75 18.75 1.67
N LEU A 4 4.21 17.86 0.79
CA LEU A 4 5.08 16.74 1.17
C LEU A 4 6.53 17.22 1.36
N ALA A 5 6.99 18.12 0.49
CA ALA A 5 8.27 18.80 0.60
C ALA A 5 8.36 19.63 1.89
N GLU A 6 7.34 20.44 2.18
CA GLU A 6 7.27 21.23 3.42
C GLU A 6 7.36 20.35 4.66
N ARG A 7 6.66 19.19 4.66
CA ARG A 7 6.72 18.22 5.76
C ARG A 7 8.10 17.57 5.88
N ALA A 8 8.73 17.23 4.77
CA ALA A 8 10.07 16.63 4.77
C ALA A 8 11.09 17.60 5.38
N GLU A 9 11.04 18.88 5.02
CA GLU A 9 11.90 19.92 5.61
C GLU A 9 11.58 20.14 7.09
N ALA A 10 10.30 20.28 7.45
CA ALA A 10 9.88 20.53 8.82
C ALA A 10 10.27 19.41 9.79
N LEU A 11 10.34 18.17 9.30
CA LEU A 11 10.74 16.99 10.09
C LEU A 11 12.24 16.67 9.98
N GLY A 12 12.99 17.39 9.13
CA GLY A 12 14.38 17.04 8.83
C GLY A 12 14.52 15.64 8.25
N SER A 13 13.52 15.19 7.47
CA SER A 13 13.48 13.81 6.97
C SER A 13 14.62 13.59 5.96
N PRO A 14 15.44 12.54 6.11
CA PRO A 14 16.55 12.28 5.19
C PRO A 14 16.09 11.79 3.81
N LEU A 15 14.85 11.32 3.70
CA LEU A 15 14.22 10.88 2.45
C LEU A 15 12.70 10.96 2.54
N VAL A 16 12.04 10.77 1.41
CA VAL A 16 10.59 10.53 1.29
C VAL A 16 10.39 9.18 0.63
N THR A 17 9.41 8.40 1.11
CA THR A 17 9.00 7.15 0.47
C THR A 17 7.58 7.22 -0.07
N GLU A 18 7.35 6.53 -1.17
CA GLU A 18 6.03 6.35 -1.78
C GLU A 18 5.93 4.95 -2.41
N HIS A 19 4.73 4.50 -2.73
CA HIS A 19 4.45 3.16 -3.24
C HIS A 19 4.37 3.15 -4.77
N ILE A 20 4.75 2.03 -5.36
CA ILE A 20 4.54 1.77 -6.79
C ILE A 20 3.10 1.33 -7.01
N ALA A 21 2.18 2.28 -6.93
CA ALA A 21 0.74 2.02 -6.93
C ALA A 21 -0.06 3.09 -7.69
N PHE A 22 -1.31 2.76 -7.97
CA PHE A 22 -2.32 3.75 -8.30
C PHE A 22 -3.53 3.61 -7.36
N VAL A 23 -4.16 4.73 -7.02
CA VAL A 23 -5.33 4.77 -6.12
C VAL A 23 -6.58 5.31 -6.79
N ARG A 24 -6.41 6.00 -7.92
CA ARG A 24 -7.46 6.66 -8.70
C ARG A 24 -7.24 6.42 -10.19
N ALA A 25 -8.34 6.36 -10.93
CA ALA A 25 -8.34 6.26 -12.38
C ALA A 25 -9.62 6.88 -12.95
N GLY A 26 -9.67 7.07 -14.27
CA GLY A 26 -10.75 7.76 -14.96
C GLY A 26 -10.45 9.25 -15.20
N GLY A 27 -11.48 10.03 -15.46
CA GLY A 27 -11.36 11.48 -15.70
C GLY A 27 -11.15 11.84 -17.18
N PRO A 28 -10.67 13.06 -17.47
CA PRO A 28 -10.63 13.61 -18.83
C PRO A 28 -9.92 12.73 -19.87
N LEU A 29 -8.81 12.09 -19.49
CA LEU A 29 -8.04 11.20 -20.38
C LEU A 29 -8.82 9.97 -20.87
N THR A 30 -9.92 9.62 -20.21
CA THR A 30 -10.72 8.43 -20.51
C THR A 30 -12.18 8.75 -20.80
N ALA A 31 -12.53 10.05 -20.76
CA ALA A 31 -13.91 10.53 -20.79
C ALA A 31 -14.86 9.80 -19.80
N SER A 32 -14.34 9.38 -18.64
CA SER A 32 -15.10 8.68 -17.59
C SER A 32 -15.11 9.45 -16.28
N ALA A 33 -16.00 9.07 -15.35
CA ALA A 33 -15.93 9.56 -13.99
C ALA A 33 -14.61 9.17 -13.33
N THR A 34 -14.06 10.04 -12.48
CA THR A 34 -12.94 9.70 -11.60
C THR A 34 -13.41 8.73 -10.53
N LEU A 35 -12.71 7.62 -10.39
CA LEU A 35 -12.94 6.59 -9.40
C LEU A 35 -11.77 6.54 -8.42
N GLU A 36 -12.05 6.10 -7.19
CA GLU A 36 -11.05 5.94 -6.13
C GLU A 36 -11.21 4.59 -5.44
N ALA A 37 -10.11 3.85 -5.30
CA ALA A 37 -10.08 2.56 -4.62
C ALA A 37 -10.13 2.69 -3.09
N GLY A 38 -9.67 3.83 -2.56
CA GLY A 38 -9.45 4.03 -1.12
C GLY A 38 -8.26 3.24 -0.57
N HIS A 39 -7.54 2.52 -1.41
CA HIS A 39 -6.34 1.74 -1.07
C HIS A 39 -5.44 1.57 -2.30
N LEU A 40 -4.19 1.14 -2.08
CA LEU A 40 -3.19 0.93 -3.12
C LEU A 40 -3.63 -0.21 -4.06
N LEU A 41 -3.43 -0.01 -5.37
CA LEU A 41 -3.60 -1.03 -6.39
C LEU A 41 -2.32 -1.17 -7.21
N PRO A 42 -1.95 -2.40 -7.63
CA PRO A 42 -0.72 -2.64 -8.37
C PRO A 42 -0.76 -1.99 -9.74
N VAL A 43 0.35 -1.42 -10.18
CA VAL A 43 0.50 -0.95 -11.57
C VAL A 43 0.82 -2.14 -12.50
N PRO A 44 0.39 -2.12 -13.79
CA PRO A 44 0.79 -3.16 -14.73
C PRO A 44 2.29 -3.06 -15.02
N ARG A 45 3.05 -4.15 -14.86
CA ARG A 45 4.49 -4.21 -15.19
C ARG A 45 4.72 -4.27 -16.71
N THR A 46 4.41 -3.17 -17.39
CA THR A 46 4.51 -3.00 -18.86
C THR A 46 5.38 -1.79 -19.18
N ARG A 47 5.98 -1.74 -20.38
CA ARG A 47 6.76 -0.58 -20.85
C ARG A 47 5.96 0.72 -20.88
N ASP A 48 4.65 0.65 -21.15
CA ASP A 48 3.78 1.83 -21.14
C ASP A 48 3.65 2.39 -19.72
N ALA A 49 3.38 1.53 -18.73
CA ALA A 49 3.30 1.92 -17.33
C ALA A 49 4.64 2.38 -16.76
N LEU A 50 5.73 1.68 -17.10
CA LEU A 50 7.08 2.04 -16.72
C LEU A 50 7.40 3.47 -17.19
N ARG A 51 7.13 3.82 -18.45
CA ARG A 51 7.38 5.17 -18.98
C ARG A 51 6.58 6.24 -18.25
N VAL A 52 5.32 5.98 -17.93
CA VAL A 52 4.48 6.92 -17.16
C VAL A 52 4.98 7.06 -15.72
N LEU A 53 5.34 5.95 -15.08
CA LEU A 53 5.83 5.95 -13.71
C LEU A 53 7.21 6.63 -13.59
N CYS A 54 8.13 6.38 -14.52
CA CYS A 54 9.42 7.07 -14.56
C CYS A 54 9.24 8.60 -14.66
N GLU A 55 8.30 9.07 -15.48
CA GLU A 55 8.01 10.50 -15.59
C GLU A 55 7.40 11.06 -14.30
N ASN A 56 6.47 10.35 -13.68
CA ASN A 56 5.89 10.76 -12.40
C ASN A 56 6.95 10.80 -11.28
N ILE A 57 7.89 9.85 -11.28
CA ILE A 57 9.02 9.81 -10.35
C ILE A 57 9.94 11.02 -10.55
N ARG A 58 10.28 11.38 -11.79
CA ARG A 58 11.09 12.59 -12.06
C ARG A 58 10.39 13.85 -11.57
N ILE A 59 9.10 14.01 -11.87
CA ILE A 59 8.30 15.14 -11.37
C ILE A 59 8.33 15.19 -9.83
N ALA A 60 8.25 14.04 -9.16
CA ALA A 60 8.33 13.98 -7.70
C ALA A 60 9.74 14.32 -7.18
N GLN A 61 10.80 13.77 -7.79
CA GLN A 61 12.19 14.08 -7.42
C GLN A 61 12.50 15.57 -7.59
N ASP A 62 12.07 16.18 -8.69
CA ASP A 62 12.27 17.62 -8.97
C ASP A 62 11.55 18.52 -7.94
N ALA A 63 10.45 18.03 -7.37
CA ALA A 63 9.63 18.78 -6.42
C ALA A 63 10.00 18.53 -4.95
N LEU A 64 10.79 17.51 -4.65
CA LEU A 64 11.15 17.11 -3.29
C LEU A 64 12.55 17.62 -2.92
N PRO A 65 12.75 18.16 -1.71
CA PRO A 65 14.05 18.69 -1.28
C PRO A 65 15.02 17.58 -0.83
N VAL A 66 14.57 16.32 -0.84
CA VAL A 66 15.29 15.15 -0.35
C VAL A 66 15.08 13.96 -1.30
N PRO A 67 15.95 12.93 -1.28
CA PRO A 67 15.80 11.76 -2.13
C PRO A 67 14.43 11.08 -1.98
N LEU A 68 13.90 10.60 -3.11
CA LEU A 68 12.73 9.74 -3.17
C LEU A 68 13.16 8.26 -3.18
N ALA A 69 12.52 7.44 -2.36
CA ALA A 69 12.53 5.99 -2.51
C ALA A 69 11.12 5.48 -2.86
N VAL A 70 11.04 4.44 -3.68
CA VAL A 70 9.77 3.83 -4.07
C VAL A 70 9.65 2.38 -3.58
N GLU A 71 8.45 2.00 -3.17
CA GLU A 71 8.14 0.75 -2.48
C GLU A 71 7.35 -0.24 -3.32
N ASN A 72 7.74 -1.52 -3.29
CA ASN A 72 6.95 -2.61 -3.87
C ASN A 72 5.75 -2.93 -2.98
N ILE A 73 4.60 -3.25 -3.59
CA ILE A 73 3.36 -3.52 -2.85
C ILE A 73 2.95 -4.99 -2.94
N ALA A 74 2.27 -5.47 -1.91
CA ALA A 74 1.49 -6.70 -2.01
C ALA A 74 0.35 -6.53 -3.02
N ALA A 75 0.15 -7.57 -3.84
CA ALA A 75 -0.87 -7.58 -4.88
C ALA A 75 -1.65 -8.90 -4.86
N LEU A 76 -2.97 -8.78 -4.95
CA LEU A 76 -3.88 -9.92 -5.09
C LEU A 76 -4.23 -10.25 -6.54
N ILE A 77 -4.01 -9.29 -7.44
CA ILE A 77 -4.35 -9.39 -8.86
C ILE A 77 -3.10 -9.31 -9.71
N THR A 78 -3.07 -10.09 -10.79
CA THR A 78 -2.05 -10.03 -11.82
C THR A 78 -2.62 -9.30 -13.02
N TRP A 79 -1.86 -8.36 -13.58
CA TRP A 79 -2.26 -7.66 -14.79
C TRP A 79 -2.11 -8.57 -16.02
N PRO A 80 -3.09 -8.63 -16.93
CA PRO A 80 -2.89 -9.31 -18.19
C PRO A 80 -1.82 -8.60 -19.03
N GLY A 81 -0.92 -9.36 -19.65
CA GLY A 81 0.14 -8.81 -20.50
C GLY A 81 1.25 -8.09 -19.74
N GLU A 82 1.62 -8.54 -18.54
CA GLU A 82 2.88 -8.12 -17.93
C GLU A 82 4.07 -8.54 -18.81
N GLU A 83 5.03 -7.63 -18.96
CA GLU A 83 6.20 -7.78 -19.83
C GLU A 83 7.49 -7.99 -19.03
N MET A 84 7.45 -7.79 -17.71
CA MET A 84 8.58 -7.77 -16.80
C MET A 84 8.21 -8.48 -15.49
N SER A 85 9.17 -9.13 -14.84
CA SER A 85 9.07 -9.54 -13.44
C SER A 85 9.11 -8.33 -12.49
N GLU A 86 8.90 -8.55 -11.19
CA GLU A 86 8.99 -7.49 -10.18
C GLU A 86 10.40 -6.89 -10.13
N GLY A 87 11.43 -7.75 -10.03
CA GLY A 87 12.81 -7.33 -9.97
C GLY A 87 13.24 -6.56 -11.23
N GLN A 88 12.90 -7.06 -12.43
CA GLN A 88 13.17 -6.35 -13.68
C GLN A 88 12.49 -4.97 -13.74
N PHE A 89 11.23 -4.87 -13.29
CA PHE A 89 10.50 -3.60 -13.28
C PHE A 89 11.15 -2.58 -12.33
N LEU A 90 11.59 -3.03 -11.15
CA LEU A 90 12.30 -2.20 -10.17
C LEU A 90 13.69 -1.79 -10.66
N ALA A 91 14.43 -2.71 -11.27
CA ALA A 91 15.74 -2.42 -11.88
C ALA A 91 15.64 -1.35 -12.97
N GLU A 92 14.67 -1.48 -13.87
CA GLU A 92 14.42 -0.50 -14.94
C GLU A 92 13.98 0.86 -14.39
N LEU A 93 13.23 0.91 -13.29
CA LEU A 93 12.89 2.18 -12.62
C LEU A 93 14.15 2.87 -12.10
N VAL A 94 14.99 2.15 -11.35
CA VAL A 94 16.25 2.67 -10.81
C VAL A 94 17.18 3.13 -11.92
N GLU A 95 17.40 2.30 -12.94
CA GLU A 95 18.29 2.63 -14.07
C GLU A 95 17.85 3.92 -14.78
N ARG A 96 16.55 4.12 -14.96
CA ARG A 96 16.01 5.25 -15.72
C ARG A 96 15.93 6.54 -14.89
N THR A 97 15.66 6.47 -13.59
CA THR A 97 15.36 7.67 -12.78
C THR A 97 16.34 7.92 -11.64
N GLY A 98 17.21 6.95 -11.32
CA GLY A 98 18.08 7.01 -10.15
C GLY A 98 17.32 7.03 -8.82
N VAL A 99 16.03 6.66 -8.81
CA VAL A 99 15.22 6.59 -7.60
C VAL A 99 15.79 5.53 -6.65
N ARG A 100 15.64 5.73 -5.35
CA ARG A 100 15.99 4.69 -4.37
C ARG A 100 14.86 3.67 -4.24
N LEU A 101 15.15 2.53 -3.65
CA LEU A 101 14.15 1.48 -3.38
C LEU A 101 13.92 1.33 -1.87
N LEU A 102 12.65 1.29 -1.48
CA LEU A 102 12.23 0.72 -0.22
C LEU A 102 11.74 -0.69 -0.52
N ILE A 103 12.43 -1.71 -0.02
CA ILE A 103 12.02 -3.10 -0.27
C ILE A 103 11.24 -3.61 0.93
N ASP A 104 9.97 -3.93 0.72
CA ASP A 104 9.16 -4.63 1.71
C ASP A 104 9.20 -6.14 1.42
N VAL A 105 9.89 -6.88 2.30
CA VAL A 105 10.00 -8.34 2.18
C VAL A 105 8.73 -9.08 2.60
N ALA A 106 7.86 -8.46 3.40
CA ALA A 106 6.53 -9.00 3.67
C ALA A 106 5.64 -8.92 2.41
N ASN A 107 5.78 -7.85 1.62
CA ASN A 107 5.13 -7.75 0.31
C ASN A 107 5.66 -8.80 -0.68
N LEU A 108 6.97 -9.09 -0.71
CA LEU A 108 7.53 -10.17 -1.53
C LEU A 108 6.96 -11.54 -1.13
N HIS A 109 6.90 -11.84 0.18
CA HIS A 109 6.28 -13.08 0.67
C HIS A 109 4.79 -13.14 0.33
N THR A 110 4.06 -12.04 0.47
CA THR A 110 2.64 -11.95 0.12
C THR A 110 2.41 -12.22 -1.36
N ASN A 111 3.26 -11.66 -2.24
CA ASN A 111 3.21 -11.89 -3.68
C ASN A 111 3.54 -13.35 -4.04
N HIS A 112 4.45 -14.00 -3.30
CA HIS A 112 4.69 -15.44 -3.43
C HIS A 112 3.43 -16.27 -3.14
N VAL A 113 2.82 -16.07 -1.97
CA VAL A 113 1.63 -16.84 -1.57
C VAL A 113 0.43 -16.55 -2.47
N ASN A 114 0.20 -15.28 -2.82
CA ASN A 114 -1.00 -14.88 -3.54
C ASN A 114 -0.91 -15.07 -5.06
N ARG A 115 0.29 -14.95 -5.65
CA ARG A 115 0.50 -14.92 -7.10
C ARG A 115 1.47 -15.98 -7.61
N GLY A 116 2.11 -16.74 -6.72
CA GLY A 116 3.12 -17.73 -7.10
C GLY A 116 4.43 -17.11 -7.60
N GLU A 117 4.69 -15.84 -7.26
CA GLU A 117 5.97 -15.19 -7.60
C GLU A 117 7.10 -15.78 -6.76
N ASP A 118 8.32 -15.78 -7.29
CA ASP A 118 9.49 -16.30 -6.58
C ASP A 118 10.26 -15.13 -5.93
N PRO A 119 10.26 -15.02 -4.58
CA PRO A 119 10.99 -13.96 -3.89
C PRO A 119 12.49 -14.00 -4.18
N ALA A 120 13.09 -15.19 -4.28
CA ALA A 120 14.52 -15.33 -4.53
C ALA A 120 14.88 -14.77 -5.91
N LYS A 121 14.06 -15.07 -6.93
CA LYS A 121 14.21 -14.50 -8.27
C LYS A 121 14.07 -12.98 -8.27
N ALA A 122 13.06 -12.45 -7.56
CA ALA A 122 12.89 -11.00 -7.47
C ALA A 122 14.13 -10.36 -6.84
N LEU A 123 14.64 -10.92 -5.74
CA LEU A 123 15.85 -10.46 -5.06
C LEU A 123 17.12 -10.56 -5.93
N ASP A 124 17.24 -11.58 -6.79
CA ASP A 124 18.37 -11.73 -7.73
C ASP A 124 18.40 -10.66 -8.82
N GLU A 125 17.24 -10.12 -9.17
CA GLU A 125 17.06 -9.11 -10.22
C GLU A 125 17.09 -7.67 -9.66
N LEU A 126 17.09 -7.49 -8.33
CA LEU A 126 17.07 -6.17 -7.70
C LEU A 126 18.43 -5.44 -7.80
N PRO A 127 18.43 -4.12 -8.06
CA PRO A 127 19.62 -3.28 -7.90
C PRO A 127 19.85 -3.01 -6.41
N VAL A 128 20.51 -3.95 -5.72
CA VAL A 128 20.65 -3.94 -4.25
C VAL A 128 21.35 -2.70 -3.70
N GLU A 129 22.21 -2.06 -4.49
CA GLU A 129 22.88 -0.78 -4.19
C GLU A 129 21.93 0.43 -4.16
N ALA A 130 20.74 0.32 -4.75
CA ALA A 130 19.72 1.36 -4.75
C ALA A 130 18.80 1.30 -3.52
N ILE A 131 18.89 0.24 -2.70
CA ILE A 131 18.05 0.06 -1.51
C ILE A 131 18.37 1.16 -0.49
N ALA A 132 17.36 1.97 -0.14
CA ALA A 132 17.43 2.96 0.92
C ALA A 132 17.25 2.30 2.30
N TYR A 133 16.23 1.45 2.45
CA TYR A 133 15.99 0.63 3.63
C TYR A 133 14.94 -0.44 3.31
N VAL A 134 14.64 -1.30 4.29
CA VAL A 134 13.76 -2.47 4.14
C VAL A 134 12.61 -2.39 5.13
N HIS A 135 11.40 -2.73 4.69
CA HIS A 135 10.27 -2.99 5.56
C HIS A 135 10.14 -4.49 5.86
N VAL A 136 9.79 -4.80 7.09
CA VAL A 136 9.30 -6.10 7.53
C VAL A 136 7.98 -5.89 8.25
N ALA A 137 7.00 -6.71 7.94
CA ALA A 137 5.70 -6.67 8.57
C ALA A 137 5.16 -8.09 8.80
N GLY A 138 4.15 -8.19 9.66
CA GLY A 138 3.44 -9.43 9.89
C GLY A 138 2.06 -9.44 9.25
N GLY A 139 1.63 -10.65 8.89
CA GLY A 139 0.38 -10.90 8.20
C GLY A 139 -0.28 -12.17 8.69
N VAL A 140 -1.44 -12.46 8.11
CA VAL A 140 -2.23 -13.65 8.43
C VAL A 140 -2.85 -14.21 7.17
N GLU A 141 -2.84 -15.54 7.06
CA GLU A 141 -3.57 -16.23 6.01
C GLU A 141 -5.06 -16.37 6.38
N ARG A 142 -5.95 -15.99 5.48
CA ARG A 142 -7.39 -16.21 5.61
C ARG A 142 -7.95 -16.73 4.29
N ASP A 143 -8.68 -17.83 4.35
CA ASP A 143 -9.32 -18.45 3.17
C ASP A 143 -8.35 -18.74 2.00
N GLY A 144 -7.09 -19.11 2.30
CA GLY A 144 -6.07 -19.39 1.29
C GLY A 144 -5.46 -18.15 0.63
N VAL A 145 -5.65 -16.97 1.23
CA VAL A 145 -5.08 -15.70 0.79
C VAL A 145 -4.26 -15.11 1.93
N TRP A 146 -3.02 -14.75 1.65
CA TRP A 146 -2.20 -14.02 2.61
C TRP A 146 -2.63 -12.56 2.65
N HIS A 147 -2.96 -12.09 3.84
CA HIS A 147 -3.25 -10.69 4.11
C HIS A 147 -2.06 -10.09 4.85
N ASP A 148 -1.37 -9.18 4.19
CA ASP A 148 -0.39 -8.34 4.87
C ASP A 148 -1.14 -7.25 5.64
N THR A 149 -1.25 -7.47 6.95
CA THR A 149 -2.13 -6.68 7.82
C THR A 149 -1.40 -5.63 8.63
N HIS A 150 -0.08 -5.79 8.78
CA HIS A 150 0.76 -4.96 9.65
C HIS A 150 0.28 -4.91 11.11
N ALA A 151 -0.54 -5.89 11.50
CA ALA A 151 -1.20 -5.99 12.79
C ALA A 151 -0.93 -7.34 13.48
N HIS A 152 -0.14 -8.21 12.84
CA HIS A 152 0.25 -9.52 13.37
C HIS A 152 1.77 -9.59 13.53
N PRO A 153 2.30 -10.48 14.40
CA PRO A 153 3.73 -10.69 14.53
C PRO A 153 4.42 -11.06 13.21
N VAL A 154 5.68 -10.66 13.04
CA VAL A 154 6.49 -11.07 11.88
C VAL A 154 6.64 -12.59 11.87
N THR A 155 6.35 -13.21 10.72
CA THR A 155 6.36 -14.68 10.59
C THR A 155 7.69 -15.20 10.09
N ARG A 156 7.94 -16.49 10.34
CA ARG A 156 9.17 -17.13 9.89
C ARG A 156 9.42 -17.02 8.38
N PRO A 157 8.42 -17.23 7.49
CA PRO A 157 8.63 -17.05 6.06
C PRO A 157 9.09 -15.64 5.66
N VAL A 158 8.59 -14.59 6.32
CA VAL A 158 9.03 -13.20 6.07
C VAL A 158 10.49 -13.02 6.51
N LEU A 159 10.87 -13.58 7.66
CA LEU A 159 12.26 -13.57 8.14
C LEU A 159 13.20 -14.35 7.22
N ASP A 160 12.73 -15.44 6.59
CA ASP A 160 13.53 -16.20 5.63
C ASP A 160 13.81 -15.35 4.36
N VAL A 161 12.82 -14.62 3.84
CA VAL A 161 13.04 -13.65 2.74
C VAL A 161 14.00 -12.53 3.16
N LEU A 162 13.90 -12.04 4.40
CA LEU A 162 14.86 -11.06 4.94
C LEU A 162 16.29 -11.63 4.98
N ALA A 163 16.45 -12.89 5.39
CA ALA A 163 17.75 -13.57 5.41
C ALA A 163 18.33 -13.73 3.99
N GLU A 164 17.49 -14.04 3.01
CA GLU A 164 17.88 -14.11 1.59
C GLU A 164 18.29 -12.74 1.03
N LEU A 165 17.60 -11.66 1.38
CA LEU A 165 18.04 -10.32 1.01
C LEU A 165 19.40 -10.03 1.66
N ARG A 166 19.56 -10.38 2.94
CA ARG A 166 20.80 -10.15 3.70
C ARG A 166 22.00 -10.91 3.14
N SER A 167 21.79 -12.07 2.52
CA SER A 167 22.87 -12.83 1.89
C SER A 167 23.40 -12.17 0.61
N ARG A 168 22.61 -11.28 -0.02
CA ARG A 168 22.98 -10.53 -1.22
C ARG A 168 23.59 -9.17 -0.89
N VAL A 169 23.05 -8.48 0.12
CA VAL A 169 23.49 -7.14 0.51
C VAL A 169 23.35 -6.93 2.02
N ALA A 170 24.16 -6.04 2.60
CA ALA A 170 23.86 -5.50 3.92
C ALA A 170 22.85 -4.36 3.76
N PRO A 171 21.55 -4.55 4.08
CA PRO A 171 20.59 -3.46 3.92
C PRO A 171 20.96 -2.30 4.85
N PRO A 172 20.81 -1.03 4.44
CA PRO A 172 21.18 0.11 5.28
C PRO A 172 20.36 0.19 6.58
N GLY A 173 19.14 -0.32 6.57
CA GLY A 173 18.27 -0.42 7.74
C GLY A 173 17.08 -1.34 7.46
N VAL A 174 16.51 -1.88 8.55
CA VAL A 174 15.29 -2.68 8.52
C VAL A 174 14.31 -2.07 9.54
N LEU A 175 13.11 -1.75 9.08
CA LEU A 175 12.04 -1.16 9.89
C LEU A 175 10.90 -2.17 10.03
N LEU A 176 10.47 -2.42 11.27
CA LEU A 176 9.25 -3.16 11.56
C LEU A 176 8.04 -2.24 11.35
N GLU A 177 7.20 -2.57 10.38
CA GLU A 177 5.94 -1.87 10.13
C GLU A 177 4.81 -2.49 10.98
N ARG A 178 4.28 -1.68 11.89
CA ARG A 178 3.16 -1.99 12.78
C ARG A 178 2.23 -0.78 12.82
N ASP A 179 1.06 -0.87 12.20
CA ASP A 179 0.14 0.26 12.05
C ASP A 179 -1.22 0.08 12.75
N ASP A 180 -1.51 -1.14 13.23
CA ASP A 180 -2.69 -1.49 14.03
C ASP A 180 -2.36 -2.60 15.04
N ASP A 181 -3.27 -2.87 15.97
CA ASP A 181 -3.16 -3.91 17.02
C ASP A 181 -1.78 -3.94 17.73
N PHE A 182 -1.38 -2.80 18.28
CA PHE A 182 -0.08 -2.64 18.94
C PHE A 182 0.03 -3.54 20.19
N PRO A 183 0.95 -4.52 20.22
CA PRO A 183 1.13 -5.39 21.38
C PRO A 183 1.91 -4.66 22.49
N PRO A 184 2.04 -5.26 23.69
CA PRO A 184 2.90 -4.72 24.74
C PRO A 184 4.31 -4.44 24.25
N ALA A 185 4.95 -3.38 24.78
CA ALA A 185 6.26 -2.92 24.31
C ALA A 185 7.36 -4.01 24.37
N SER A 186 7.28 -4.96 25.32
CA SER A 186 8.20 -6.09 25.43
C SER A 186 8.09 -7.07 24.26
N GLU A 187 6.89 -7.26 23.71
CA GLU A 187 6.67 -8.13 22.55
C GLU A 187 7.23 -7.49 21.28
N LEU A 188 6.97 -6.20 21.06
CA LEU A 188 7.60 -5.43 19.97
C LEU A 188 9.13 -5.45 20.06
N ALA A 189 9.70 -5.27 21.27
CA ALA A 189 11.14 -5.37 21.49
C ALA A 189 11.69 -6.78 21.19
N GLY A 190 10.90 -7.83 21.46
CA GLY A 190 11.19 -9.20 21.09
C GLY A 190 11.25 -9.37 19.57
N GLU A 191 10.27 -8.86 18.83
CA GLU A 191 10.26 -8.90 17.36
C GLU A 191 11.49 -8.19 16.77
N LEU A 192 11.84 -7.01 17.28
CA LEU A 192 13.05 -6.28 16.86
C LEU A 192 14.34 -7.05 17.14
N THR A 193 14.40 -7.79 18.26
CA THR A 193 15.52 -8.69 18.58
C THR A 193 15.63 -9.80 17.54
N VAL A 194 14.52 -10.48 17.23
CA VAL A 194 14.48 -11.57 16.24
C VAL A 194 14.89 -11.09 14.84
N ILE A 195 14.45 -9.90 14.42
CA ILE A 195 14.88 -9.28 13.15
C ILE A 195 16.40 -9.07 13.13
N ARG A 196 16.97 -8.54 14.22
CA ARG A 196 18.42 -8.30 14.34
C ARG A 196 19.23 -9.60 14.34
N GLU A 197 18.73 -10.63 15.01
CA GLU A 197 19.34 -11.97 15.04
C GLU A 197 19.34 -12.59 13.64
N THR A 198 18.23 -12.48 12.92
CA THR A 198 18.09 -12.96 11.53
C THR A 198 19.16 -12.35 10.63
N LEU A 199 19.34 -11.03 10.69
CA LEU A 199 20.37 -10.32 9.91
C LEU A 199 21.80 -10.75 10.29
N THR A 200 22.05 -11.01 11.58
CA THR A 200 23.36 -11.42 12.08
C THR A 200 23.71 -12.84 11.64
N ILE A 201 22.76 -13.78 11.76
CA ILE A 201 22.93 -15.17 11.36
C ILE A 201 23.16 -15.27 9.85
N ALA A 202 22.36 -14.57 9.04
CA ALA A 202 22.49 -14.57 7.59
C ALA A 202 23.85 -14.00 7.12
N ALA A 203 24.37 -12.97 7.80
CA ALA A 203 25.71 -12.44 7.52
C ALA A 203 26.82 -13.47 7.80
N GLY A 204 26.71 -14.22 8.90
CA GLY A 204 27.64 -15.30 9.25
C GLY A 204 27.65 -16.44 8.23
N ALA A 205 26.47 -16.85 7.75
CA ALA A 205 26.31 -17.88 6.73
C ALA A 205 26.91 -17.46 5.37
N ALA A 206 26.71 -16.20 4.95
CA ALA A 206 27.33 -15.67 3.74
C ALA A 206 28.86 -15.66 3.82
N THR A 207 29.41 -15.26 4.98
CA THR A 207 30.85 -15.25 5.23
C THR A 207 31.45 -16.66 5.20
N ALA A 208 30.79 -17.63 5.84
CA ALA A 208 31.21 -19.03 5.84
C ALA A 208 31.19 -19.65 4.43
N THR A 209 30.15 -19.35 3.64
CA THR A 209 30.04 -19.81 2.24
C THR A 209 31.11 -19.18 1.35
N ALA A 210 31.38 -17.88 1.50
CA ALA A 210 32.46 -17.19 0.80
C ALA A 210 33.84 -17.75 1.18
N THR A 211 34.05 -18.09 2.46
CA THR A 211 35.30 -18.67 2.95
C THR A 211 35.50 -20.09 2.43
N ALA A 212 34.44 -20.92 2.43
CA ALA A 212 34.49 -22.27 1.88
C ALA A 212 34.72 -22.26 0.37
N THR A 213 34.06 -21.35 -0.36
CA THR A 213 34.28 -21.15 -1.80
C THR A 213 35.69 -20.66 -2.06
N ALA A 214 36.16 -19.63 -1.33
CA ALA A 214 37.53 -19.14 -1.43
C ALA A 214 38.56 -20.20 -1.03
N THR A 215 38.27 -21.11 -0.10
CA THR A 215 39.18 -22.22 0.24
C THR A 215 39.23 -23.27 -0.88
N ALA A 216 38.12 -23.47 -1.61
CA ALA A 216 38.11 -24.28 -2.82
C ALA A 216 38.84 -23.58 -3.99
N THR A 217 38.70 -22.26 -4.15
CA THR A 217 39.33 -21.47 -5.22
C THR A 217 40.78 -21.07 -4.92
N ALA A 218 41.19 -20.98 -3.65
CA ALA A 218 42.55 -20.61 -3.21
C ALA A 218 43.57 -21.75 -3.33
N THR A 219 43.21 -22.84 -4.01
CA THR A 219 44.20 -23.67 -4.71
C THR A 219 44.78 -22.98 -5.95
N ALA A 220 44.31 -21.77 -6.31
CA ALA A 220 44.92 -20.89 -7.30
C ALA A 220 45.02 -19.44 -6.78
N THR A 221 46.25 -19.06 -6.39
CA THR A 221 46.80 -17.69 -6.24
C THR A 221 46.13 -16.74 -5.23
N GLY A 222 46.90 -16.33 -4.22
CA GLY A 222 46.46 -15.46 -3.13
C GLY A 222 47.07 -14.05 -3.15
N GLU A 223 46.32 -13.10 -2.58
CA GLU A 223 46.72 -12.17 -1.51
C GLU A 223 45.50 -11.30 -1.11
N PRO A 224 45.33 -10.91 0.18
CA PRO A 224 44.13 -10.19 0.63
C PRO A 224 44.34 -8.66 0.65
N ALA A 225 43.34 -7.91 0.17
CA ALA A 225 43.30 -6.44 0.25
C ALA A 225 42.29 -5.96 1.31
N ALA A 226 42.66 -4.89 2.01
CA ALA A 226 41.98 -4.32 3.17
C ALA A 226 40.68 -3.54 2.83
N LEU A 227 39.78 -3.49 3.82
CA LEU A 227 38.50 -2.76 3.82
C LEU A 227 38.69 -1.23 3.88
N PRO A 228 37.77 -0.44 3.28
CA PRO A 228 37.40 0.84 3.85
C PRO A 228 35.89 0.99 4.12
N VAL A 229 35.61 1.63 5.26
CA VAL A 229 34.33 2.25 5.62
C VAL A 229 34.35 3.69 5.15
N ALA A 230 33.37 4.10 4.33
CA ALA A 230 32.77 5.43 4.30
C ALA A 230 31.61 5.44 3.29
N LEU A 231 30.37 5.64 3.77
CA LEU A 231 29.22 5.98 2.93
C LEU A 231 29.35 7.43 2.47
N VAL A 232 30.02 7.62 1.33
CA VAL A 232 29.89 8.82 0.49
C VAL A 232 29.03 8.41 -0.70
N PRO A 233 27.96 9.16 -1.06
CA PRO A 233 27.14 8.79 -2.20
C PRO A 233 28.01 8.85 -3.46
N SER A 234 28.32 7.68 -4.01
CA SER A 234 28.94 7.57 -5.32
C SER A 234 27.86 7.89 -6.35
N GLU A 235 28.09 8.88 -7.22
CA GLU A 235 27.22 9.12 -8.36
C GLU A 235 27.14 7.86 -9.23
N PRO A 236 25.96 7.50 -9.76
CA PRO A 236 25.82 6.33 -10.61
C PRO A 236 26.69 6.49 -11.87
N SER A 237 27.58 5.51 -12.11
CA SER A 237 28.55 5.48 -13.21
C SER A 237 27.97 5.06 -14.56
N VAL A 238 26.65 4.86 -14.64
CA VAL A 238 25.96 4.45 -15.87
C VAL A 238 25.53 5.70 -16.63
N PRO A 239 25.90 5.87 -17.91
CA PRO A 239 25.44 7.00 -18.71
C PRO A 239 23.91 7.01 -18.75
N PRO A 240 23.25 8.16 -18.53
CA PRO A 240 21.80 8.21 -18.40
C PRO A 240 21.15 7.73 -19.70
N VAL A 241 20.26 6.73 -19.57
CA VAL A 241 19.41 6.29 -20.68
C VAL A 241 18.62 7.50 -21.18
N PRO A 242 18.65 7.83 -22.49
CA PRO A 242 18.03 9.05 -22.99
C PRO A 242 16.55 9.11 -22.58
N HIS A 243 16.20 10.16 -21.83
CA HIS A 243 14.85 10.34 -21.35
C HIS A 243 13.92 10.70 -22.50
N ARG A 244 12.89 9.87 -22.73
CA ARG A 244 11.78 10.19 -23.62
C ARG A 244 10.49 10.22 -22.81
N PRO A 245 9.82 11.39 -22.67
CA PRO A 245 8.58 11.46 -21.94
C PRO A 245 7.51 10.57 -22.59
N PRO A 246 6.57 10.02 -21.82
CA PRO A 246 5.46 9.23 -22.37
C PRO A 246 4.61 10.11 -23.29
N THR A 247 4.23 9.55 -24.45
CA THR A 247 3.28 10.21 -25.35
C THR A 247 1.87 10.23 -24.76
N ASP A 248 1.02 11.14 -25.20
CA ASP A 248 -0.39 11.20 -24.78
C ASP A 248 -1.11 9.88 -25.01
N ALA A 249 -0.88 9.25 -26.17
CA ALA A 249 -1.42 7.92 -26.47
C ALA A 249 -0.95 6.83 -25.48
N THR A 250 0.25 6.95 -24.91
CA THR A 250 0.72 6.03 -23.86
C THR A 250 -0.06 6.25 -22.56
N ARG A 251 -0.23 7.52 -22.16
CA ARG A 251 -1.00 7.88 -20.96
C ARG A 251 -2.45 7.45 -21.08
N GLU A 252 -3.06 7.67 -22.24
CA GLU A 252 -4.45 7.29 -22.54
C GLU A 252 -4.64 5.77 -22.45
N ARG A 253 -3.78 4.97 -23.09
CA ARG A 253 -3.86 3.49 -23.00
C ARG A 253 -3.75 2.99 -21.56
N LEU A 254 -2.80 3.51 -20.79
CA LEU A 254 -2.65 3.12 -19.38
C LEU A 254 -3.87 3.55 -18.56
N ALA A 255 -4.34 4.77 -18.75
CA ALA A 255 -5.49 5.32 -18.03
C ALA A 255 -6.78 4.53 -18.32
N LEU A 256 -7.02 4.14 -19.57
CA LEU A 256 -8.17 3.30 -19.95
C LEU A 256 -8.12 1.94 -19.25
N ARG A 257 -6.94 1.29 -19.20
CA ARG A 257 -6.77 0.00 -18.52
C ARG A 257 -6.97 0.11 -17.01
N GLN A 258 -6.40 1.13 -16.37
CA GLN A 258 -6.59 1.40 -14.94
C GLN A 258 -8.05 1.75 -14.60
N ALA A 259 -8.72 2.54 -15.44
CA ALA A 259 -10.11 2.92 -15.27
C ALA A 259 -11.05 1.70 -15.40
N ALA A 260 -10.81 0.83 -16.39
CA ALA A 260 -11.59 -0.39 -16.57
C ALA A 260 -11.48 -1.33 -15.36
N LEU A 261 -10.25 -1.59 -14.88
CA LEU A 261 -10.04 -2.41 -13.69
C LEU A 261 -10.68 -1.76 -12.45
N LEU A 262 -10.45 -0.48 -12.22
CA LEU A 262 -10.97 0.21 -11.03
C LEU A 262 -12.50 0.24 -11.05
N SER A 263 -13.12 0.46 -12.21
CA SER A 263 -14.57 0.38 -12.38
C SER A 263 -15.13 -0.99 -11.99
N ALA A 264 -14.47 -2.09 -12.39
CA ALA A 264 -14.89 -3.43 -11.99
C ALA A 264 -14.75 -3.66 -10.48
N LEU A 265 -13.70 -3.09 -9.87
CA LEU A 265 -13.42 -3.22 -8.44
C LEU A 265 -14.41 -2.45 -7.54
N VAL A 266 -14.81 -1.24 -7.93
CA VAL A 266 -15.57 -0.33 -7.05
C VAL A 266 -16.95 0.10 -7.55
N ALA A 267 -17.28 -0.17 -8.80
CA ALA A 267 -18.55 0.23 -9.43
C ALA A 267 -19.36 -0.94 -10.00
N GLY A 268 -18.91 -2.18 -9.82
CA GLY A 268 -19.65 -3.37 -10.22
C GLY A 268 -19.75 -3.60 -11.73
N THR A 269 -18.89 -2.96 -12.52
CA THR A 269 -18.83 -3.21 -13.96
C THR A 269 -18.20 -4.57 -14.28
N PRO A 270 -18.40 -5.11 -15.49
CA PRO A 270 -17.79 -6.39 -15.87
C PRO A 270 -16.27 -6.39 -15.71
N VAL A 271 -15.72 -7.53 -15.27
CA VAL A 271 -14.27 -7.71 -15.15
C VAL A 271 -13.63 -7.61 -16.55
N PRO A 272 -12.58 -6.78 -16.73
CA PRO A 272 -11.92 -6.66 -18.03
C PRO A 272 -11.29 -7.99 -18.47
N GLU A 273 -11.15 -8.18 -19.78
CA GLU A 273 -10.57 -9.37 -20.37
C GLU A 273 -9.16 -9.67 -19.83
N GLY A 274 -8.86 -10.97 -19.65
CA GLY A 274 -7.56 -11.47 -19.19
C GLY A 274 -7.35 -11.46 -17.67
N PHE A 275 -8.23 -10.83 -16.89
CA PHE A 275 -8.16 -10.91 -15.43
C PHE A 275 -8.87 -12.16 -14.87
N ASP A 276 -8.29 -12.71 -13.80
CA ASP A 276 -8.98 -13.71 -12.98
C ASP A 276 -10.16 -13.06 -12.25
N THR A 277 -11.37 -13.41 -12.67
CA THR A 277 -12.63 -12.90 -12.12
C THR A 277 -12.78 -13.21 -10.63
N ARG A 278 -12.29 -14.37 -10.14
CA ARG A 278 -12.35 -14.72 -8.72
C ARG A 278 -11.44 -13.80 -7.91
N ARG A 279 -10.21 -13.58 -8.36
CA ARG A 279 -9.26 -12.66 -7.68
C ARG A 279 -9.76 -11.22 -7.65
N VAL A 280 -10.31 -10.73 -8.76
CA VAL A 280 -10.92 -9.37 -8.81
C VAL A 280 -12.09 -9.25 -7.83
N ARG A 281 -12.95 -10.26 -7.70
CA ARG A 281 -14.02 -10.27 -6.69
C ARG A 281 -13.51 -10.31 -5.25
N VAL A 282 -12.42 -11.05 -4.98
CA VAL A 282 -11.78 -11.03 -3.66
C VAL A 282 -11.23 -9.63 -3.36
N GLN A 283 -10.51 -9.01 -4.30
CA GLN A 283 -10.00 -7.65 -4.15
C GLN A 283 -11.12 -6.63 -3.93
N SER A 284 -12.21 -6.69 -4.71
CA SER A 284 -13.37 -5.81 -4.54
C SER A 284 -13.99 -5.90 -3.13
N ARG A 285 -14.18 -7.13 -2.61
CA ARG A 285 -14.67 -7.33 -1.25
C ARG A 285 -13.70 -6.81 -0.19
N ALA A 286 -12.39 -7.01 -0.39
CA ALA A 286 -11.36 -6.50 0.50
C ALA A 286 -11.37 -4.95 0.55
N LEU A 287 -11.48 -4.29 -0.60
CA LEU A 287 -11.61 -2.83 -0.68
C LEU A 287 -12.88 -2.33 0.02
N ALA A 288 -14.02 -2.99 -0.20
CA ALA A 288 -15.28 -2.64 0.46
C ALA A 288 -15.20 -2.81 1.99
N ALA A 289 -14.55 -3.87 2.47
CA ALA A 289 -14.31 -4.09 3.89
C ALA A 289 -13.40 -3.01 4.50
N LYS A 290 -12.26 -2.71 3.83
CA LYS A 290 -11.32 -1.67 4.28
C LYS A 290 -12.01 -0.29 4.32
N ARG A 291 -12.84 0.01 3.33
CA ARG A 291 -13.67 1.22 3.30
C ARG A 291 -14.67 1.25 4.48
N ALA A 292 -15.32 0.14 4.81
CA ALA A 292 -16.20 0.05 5.98
C ALA A 292 -15.43 0.34 7.29
N ASP A 293 -14.22 -0.17 7.41
CA ASP A 293 -13.37 0.01 8.60
C ASP A 293 -12.91 1.49 8.71
N VAL A 294 -12.52 2.13 7.59
CA VAL A 294 -12.20 3.56 7.56
C VAL A 294 -13.42 4.42 7.90
N ILE A 295 -14.60 4.08 7.38
CA ILE A 295 -15.84 4.80 7.71
C ILE A 295 -16.18 4.66 9.20
N ALA A 296 -15.94 3.50 9.80
CA ALA A 296 -16.11 3.32 11.24
C ALA A 296 -15.14 4.20 12.05
N LYS A 297 -13.90 4.40 11.58
CA LYS A 297 -12.94 5.34 12.20
C LYS A 297 -13.36 6.82 12.02
N VAL A 298 -13.90 7.19 10.86
CA VAL A 298 -14.30 8.57 10.52
C VAL A 298 -15.66 8.97 11.13
N ALA A 299 -16.58 8.02 11.23
CA ALA A 299 -17.95 8.17 11.70
C ALA A 299 -18.31 7.06 12.72
N PRO A 300 -17.67 7.06 13.91
CA PRO A 300 -17.79 5.98 14.88
C PRO A 300 -19.19 5.81 15.46
N GLU A 301 -20.09 6.79 15.30
CA GLU A 301 -21.48 6.63 15.71
C GLU A 301 -22.27 5.69 14.79
N LEU A 302 -21.87 5.50 13.53
CA LEU A 302 -22.60 4.64 12.59
C LEU A 302 -22.61 3.17 13.02
N PRO A 303 -21.46 2.53 13.39
CA PRO A 303 -21.48 1.20 13.99
C PRO A 303 -22.30 1.13 15.28
N GLY A 304 -22.30 2.19 16.09
CA GLY A 304 -23.10 2.25 17.33
C GLY A 304 -24.62 2.24 17.06
N ILE A 305 -25.08 3.04 16.09
CA ILE A 305 -26.49 3.14 15.70
C ILE A 305 -26.97 1.86 15.00
N LEU A 306 -26.14 1.29 14.13
CA LEU A 306 -26.52 0.16 13.27
C LEU A 306 -26.20 -1.21 13.89
N GLY A 307 -25.41 -1.23 14.97
CA GLY A 307 -24.98 -2.45 15.65
C GLY A 307 -24.33 -3.47 14.71
N SER A 308 -24.68 -4.75 14.87
CA SER A 308 -24.20 -5.84 14.01
C SER A 308 -24.64 -5.70 12.55
N GLY A 309 -25.66 -4.89 12.27
CA GLY A 309 -26.15 -4.61 10.92
C GLY A 309 -25.25 -3.68 10.10
N TYR A 310 -24.33 -2.94 10.74
CA TYR A 310 -23.45 -1.97 10.08
C TYR A 310 -22.67 -2.60 8.90
N ARG A 311 -21.91 -3.67 9.19
CA ARG A 311 -20.95 -4.22 8.23
C ARG A 311 -21.64 -4.86 7.02
N PRO A 312 -22.66 -5.73 7.18
CA PRO A 312 -23.40 -6.26 6.04
C PRO A 312 -24.08 -5.16 5.20
N ALA A 313 -24.66 -4.15 5.85
CA ALA A 313 -25.29 -3.03 5.16
C ALA A 313 -24.29 -2.20 4.36
N PHE A 314 -23.11 -1.92 4.92
CA PHE A 314 -22.07 -1.16 4.23
C PHE A 314 -21.50 -1.92 3.04
N LEU A 315 -21.23 -3.22 3.18
CA LEU A 315 -20.73 -4.04 2.08
C LEU A 315 -21.74 -4.11 0.93
N SER A 316 -23.04 -4.23 1.25
CA SER A 316 -24.12 -4.15 0.24
C SER A 316 -24.18 -2.79 -0.44
N TYR A 317 -24.04 -1.70 0.32
CA TYR A 317 -24.00 -0.34 -0.22
C TYR A 317 -22.83 -0.14 -1.19
N ALA A 318 -21.62 -0.54 -0.77
CA ALA A 318 -20.37 -0.28 -1.46
C ALA A 318 -20.17 -1.14 -2.72
N ALA A 319 -20.85 -2.29 -2.83
CA ALA A 319 -20.67 -3.25 -3.91
C ALA A 319 -20.74 -2.65 -5.33
N ASN A 320 -21.62 -1.65 -5.53
CA ASN A 320 -21.82 -0.99 -6.83
C ASN A 320 -21.80 0.54 -6.73
N ARG A 321 -21.23 1.09 -5.64
CA ARG A 321 -21.23 2.54 -5.37
C ARG A 321 -19.83 3.03 -5.07
N PRO A 322 -19.10 3.55 -6.07
CA PRO A 322 -17.76 4.07 -5.84
C PRO A 322 -17.79 5.28 -4.91
N MET A 323 -16.73 5.48 -4.14
CA MET A 323 -16.55 6.66 -3.32
C MET A 323 -16.33 7.89 -4.20
N ARG A 324 -17.08 8.97 -3.97
CA ARG A 324 -17.06 10.16 -4.85
C ARG A 324 -16.26 11.34 -4.30
N ALA A 325 -16.31 11.59 -3.00
CA ALA A 325 -15.75 12.80 -2.39
C ALA A 325 -15.18 12.55 -0.98
N GLY A 326 -14.43 11.45 -0.85
CA GLY A 326 -13.76 11.05 0.38
C GLY A 326 -14.69 10.45 1.45
N TYR A 327 -14.08 9.91 2.50
CA TYR A 327 -14.76 9.08 3.50
C TYR A 327 -15.87 9.80 4.28
N ARG A 328 -15.72 11.10 4.58
CA ARG A 328 -16.78 11.84 5.31
C ARG A 328 -18.05 11.99 4.50
N ARG A 329 -17.93 12.29 3.20
CA ARG A 329 -19.09 12.38 2.32
C ARG A 329 -19.71 11.00 2.13
N ASP A 330 -18.87 10.00 1.97
CA ASP A 330 -19.32 8.63 1.78
C ASP A 330 -20.09 8.07 2.99
N ALA A 331 -19.70 8.43 4.21
CA ALA A 331 -20.47 8.09 5.42
C ALA A 331 -21.88 8.71 5.38
N LEU A 332 -22.03 9.92 4.82
CA LEU A 332 -23.33 10.57 4.66
C LEU A 332 -24.16 9.92 3.56
N ASP A 333 -23.55 9.62 2.41
CA ASP A 333 -24.22 8.96 1.29
C ASP A 333 -24.68 7.54 1.68
N PHE A 334 -23.90 6.83 2.50
CA PHE A 334 -24.30 5.54 3.09
C PHE A 334 -25.51 5.66 4.02
N ALA A 335 -25.47 6.62 4.96
CA ALA A 335 -26.59 6.85 5.87
C ALA A 335 -27.86 7.26 5.11
N GLU A 336 -27.73 8.13 4.10
CA GLU A 336 -28.82 8.54 3.22
C GLU A 336 -29.43 7.35 2.50
N HIS A 337 -28.58 6.48 1.92
CA HIS A 337 -29.02 5.27 1.23
C HIS A 337 -29.84 4.36 2.14
N LEU A 338 -29.40 4.14 3.38
CA LEU A 338 -30.17 3.34 4.34
C LEU A 338 -31.52 3.99 4.67
N LEU A 339 -31.55 5.31 4.91
CA LEU A 339 -32.78 6.02 5.23
C LEU A 339 -33.80 5.97 4.07
N ILE A 340 -33.34 6.10 2.83
CA ILE A 340 -34.17 5.96 1.62
C ILE A 340 -34.75 4.54 1.52
N ASP A 341 -33.94 3.52 1.83
CA ASP A 341 -34.36 2.11 1.81
C ASP A 341 -35.21 1.72 3.03
N GLY A 342 -35.55 2.67 3.91
CA GLY A 342 -36.31 2.40 5.14
C GLY A 342 -35.53 1.59 6.18
N ARG A 343 -34.19 1.64 6.17
CA ARG A 343 -33.30 0.95 7.10
C ARG A 343 -32.65 1.90 8.12
N PRO A 344 -32.22 1.40 9.29
CA PRO A 344 -32.52 0.06 9.82
C PRO A 344 -34.01 -0.12 10.12
N GLU A 345 -34.48 -1.37 10.26
CA GLU A 345 -35.88 -1.70 10.54
C GLU A 345 -36.34 -1.21 11.92
N ASP A 346 -35.42 -1.21 12.89
CA ASP A 346 -35.64 -0.68 14.23
C ASP A 346 -35.97 0.83 14.18
N PRO A 347 -37.18 1.23 14.63
CA PRO A 347 -37.58 2.64 14.64
C PRO A 347 -36.70 3.54 15.50
N VAL A 348 -36.07 3.02 16.57
CA VAL A 348 -35.18 3.80 17.43
C VAL A 348 -33.89 4.12 16.68
N ALA A 349 -33.19 3.10 16.20
CA ALA A 349 -31.98 3.27 15.40
C ALA A 349 -32.21 4.12 14.14
N ARG A 350 -33.37 3.97 13.47
CA ARG A 350 -33.70 4.81 12.30
C ARG A 350 -33.85 6.29 12.65
N ARG A 351 -34.46 6.63 13.79
CA ARG A 351 -34.53 8.01 14.28
C ARG A 351 -33.15 8.57 14.62
N GLU A 352 -32.30 7.77 15.28
CA GLU A 352 -30.93 8.17 15.59
C GLU A 352 -30.09 8.41 14.32
N LEU A 353 -30.21 7.53 13.32
CA LEU A 353 -29.54 7.67 12.03
C LEU A 353 -30.03 8.93 11.29
N THR A 354 -31.34 9.18 11.30
CA THR A 354 -31.94 10.39 10.70
C THR A 354 -31.35 11.66 11.33
N PHE A 355 -31.30 11.70 12.66
CA PHE A 355 -30.72 12.83 13.39
C PHE A 355 -29.21 12.98 13.07
N TRP A 356 -28.46 11.89 13.09
CA TRP A 356 -27.03 11.88 12.77
C TRP A 356 -26.76 12.47 11.38
N TRP A 357 -27.56 12.07 10.38
CA TRP A 357 -27.45 12.53 9.00
C TRP A 357 -27.84 14.02 8.86
N GLN A 358 -29.00 14.42 9.40
CA GLN A 358 -29.47 15.81 9.34
C GLN A 358 -28.49 16.79 9.98
N GLU A 359 -27.83 16.41 11.07
CA GLU A 359 -26.80 17.24 11.70
C GLU A 359 -25.57 17.49 10.80
N ARG A 360 -25.30 16.60 9.84
CA ARG A 360 -24.04 16.61 9.06
C ARG A 360 -24.22 16.91 7.58
N ALA A 361 -25.43 16.73 7.04
CA ALA A 361 -25.76 16.97 5.63
C ALA A 361 -25.84 18.46 5.27
N GLY A 362 -26.00 19.36 6.26
CA GLY A 362 -26.07 20.80 6.04
C GLY A 362 -24.73 21.43 5.61
N SER A 363 -24.80 22.51 4.83
CA SER A 363 -23.65 23.24 4.24
C SER A 363 -22.65 23.79 5.28
N ARG A 364 -23.06 23.88 6.55
CA ARG A 364 -22.20 24.16 7.71
C ARG A 364 -22.62 23.26 8.87
N PRO A 365 -21.97 22.10 9.06
CA PRO A 365 -22.25 21.22 10.19
C PRO A 365 -21.99 21.98 11.51
N PRO A 366 -22.89 21.89 12.51
CA PRO A 366 -22.68 22.50 13.82
C PRO A 366 -21.42 21.92 14.46
N ARG A 367 -20.64 22.76 15.17
CA ARG A 367 -19.38 22.35 15.84
C ARG A 367 -19.61 21.21 16.83
N ARG A 368 -18.58 20.41 17.11
CA ARG A 368 -18.65 19.20 17.98
C ARG A 368 -19.32 19.48 19.34
N ALA A 369 -19.02 20.62 19.96
CA ALA A 369 -19.65 21.05 21.21
C ALA A 369 -21.17 21.29 21.08
N THR A 370 -21.61 21.93 19.99
CA THR A 370 -23.03 22.17 19.70
C THR A 370 -23.78 20.86 19.46
N ARG A 371 -23.14 19.85 18.85
CA ARG A 371 -23.72 18.51 18.68
C ARG A 371 -23.90 17.78 20.01
N LEU A 372 -22.93 17.89 20.91
CA LEU A 372 -23.02 17.34 22.27
C LEU A 372 -24.17 17.96 23.07
N VAL A 373 -24.34 19.28 22.98
CA VAL A 373 -25.46 20.00 23.62
C VAL A 373 -26.81 19.60 23.02
N ARG A 374 -26.90 19.41 21.70
CA ARG A 374 -28.13 18.95 21.04
C ARG A 374 -28.49 17.51 21.41
N ARG A 375 -27.51 16.60 21.50
CA ARG A 375 -27.70 15.23 21.99
C ARG A 375 -28.18 15.20 23.45
N ALA A 376 -27.59 16.00 24.32
CA ALA A 376 -28.03 16.12 25.72
C ALA A 376 -29.48 16.64 25.82
N ARG A 377 -29.85 17.64 25.00
CA ARG A 377 -31.22 18.13 24.93
C ARG A 377 -32.20 17.12 24.34
N ALA A 378 -31.82 16.39 23.30
CA ALA A 378 -32.66 15.35 22.70
C ALA A 378 -32.91 14.19 23.69
N ALA A 379 -31.89 13.79 24.46
CA ALA A 379 -32.04 12.81 25.53
C ALA A 379 -32.97 13.32 26.67
N LEU A 380 -32.87 14.60 27.03
CA LEU A 380 -33.75 15.22 28.04
C LEU A 380 -35.20 15.36 27.57
N VAL A 381 -35.43 15.59 26.29
CA VAL A 381 -36.79 15.68 25.69
C VAL A 381 -37.38 14.28 25.41
N GLY A 382 -36.54 13.27 25.19
CA GLY A 382 -36.94 11.87 24.98
C GLY A 382 -37.28 11.06 26.24
N ILE A 383 -37.04 11.61 27.44
CA ILE A 383 -37.44 10.98 28.73
C ILE A 383 -38.92 11.25 29.07
N GLY A 384 -39.64 12.00 28.23
CA GLY A 384 -41.07 12.26 28.40
C GLY A 384 -41.85 12.14 27.11
N ARG A 385 -42.08 10.92 26.61
CA ARG A 385 -43.26 10.52 25.83
C ARG A 385 -43.34 9.03 25.59
#